data_AF-A0A7C7VP94-F1
#
_entry.id   AF-A0A7C7VP94-F1
#
_cell.length_a   1.000
_cell.length_b   1.000
_cell.length_c   1.000
_cell.angle_alpha   90.00
_cell.angle_beta   90.00
_cell.angle_gamma   90.00
#
_symmetry.space_group_name_H-M   'P 1'
#
loop_
_entity.id
_entity.type
_entity.pdbx_description
1 polymer ?
#
loop_
_entity_poly.entity_id
_entity_poly.type
_entity_poly.pdbx_seq_one_letter_code
_entity_poly.pdbx_strand_id
1 'polypeptide(L)' 'MKPISEIKQAGWSALVERLGIAGATLFILEYEKGYGDYTEERKKIFDKKKLDEIVKEIKEKNKI' A
#
# COMPACT_ATOMS: atom_id res chain seq x y z
N MET A 1 -8.85 28.75 -3.82
CA MET A 1 -8.12 27.79 -2.95
C MET A 1 -8.24 26.42 -3.59
N LYS A 2 -7.16 25.64 -3.68
CA LYS A 2 -7.24 24.29 -4.26
C LYS A 2 -8.04 23.36 -3.33
N PRO A 3 -8.82 22.40 -3.85
CA PRO A 3 -9.44 21.34 -3.08
C PRO A 3 -8.41 20.56 -2.25
N ILE A 4 -8.82 20.05 -1.09
CA ILE A 4 -7.97 19.22 -0.22
C ILE A 4 -7.45 17.99 -0.98
N SER A 5 -8.26 17.40 -1.86
CA SER A 5 -7.86 16.27 -2.70
C SER A 5 -6.69 16.61 -3.63
N GLU A 6 -6.71 17.78 -4.27
CA GLU A 6 -5.61 18.24 -5.13
C GLU A 6 -4.34 18.52 -4.33
N ILE A 7 -4.46 19.08 -3.12
CA ILE A 7 -3.32 19.32 -2.24
C ILE A 7 -2.70 17.98 -1.80
N LYS A 8 -3.52 16.99 -1.43
CA LYS A 8 -3.06 15.64 -1.07
C LYS A 8 -2.34 14.97 -2.23
N GLN A 9 -2.89 15.04 -3.44
CA GLN A 9 -2.27 14.45 -4.63
C GLN A 9 -0.93 15.12 -4.99
N ALA A 10 -0.86 16.45 -4.89
CA ALA A 10 0.37 17.19 -5.12
C ALA A 10 1.45 16.84 -4.08
N GLY A 11 1.08 16.77 -2.80
CA GLY A 11 1.99 16.37 -1.71
C GLY A 11 2.50 14.94 -1.88
N TRP A 12 1.61 14.00 -2.22
CA TRP A 12 1.99 12.63 -2.52
C TRP A 12 3.00 12.55 -3.67
N SER A 13 2.72 13.26 -4.78
CA SER A 13 3.61 13.25 -5.95
C SER A 13 5.00 13.78 -5.62
N ALA A 14 5.09 14.86 -4.84
CA ALA A 14 6.37 15.43 -4.39
C ALA A 14 7.15 14.48 -3.47
N LEU A 15 6.46 13.76 -2.57
CA LEU A 15 7.09 12.74 -1.71
C LEU A 15 7.64 11.57 -2.53
N VAL A 16 6.85 11.08 -3.49
CA VAL A 16 7.28 9.97 -4.37
C VAL A 16 8.45 10.37 -5.24
N GLU A 17 8.44 11.58 -5.81
CA GLU A 17 9.56 12.12 -6.60
C GLU A 17 10.85 12.16 -5.79
N ARG A 18 10.77 12.58 -4.52
CA ARG A 18 11.97 12.79 -3.69
C ARG A 18 12.47 11.53 -3.00
N LEU A 19 11.57 10.66 -2.55
CA LEU A 19 11.87 9.53 -1.66
C LEU A 19 11.65 8.16 -2.31
N GLY A 20 11.09 8.13 -3.51
CA GLY A 20 10.55 6.91 -4.11
C GLY A 20 9.28 6.43 -3.39
N ILE A 21 8.58 5.49 -4.02
CA ILE A 21 7.29 4.98 -3.53
C ILE A 21 7.36 4.39 -2.11
N ALA A 22 8.45 3.67 -1.81
CA ALA A 22 8.66 3.05 -0.50
C ALA A 22 8.93 4.09 0.59
N GLY A 23 9.82 5.05 0.32
CA GLY A 23 10.16 6.12 1.27
C GLY A 23 8.98 7.06 1.51
N ALA A 24 8.23 7.42 0.47
CA ALA A 24 7.01 8.23 0.60
C ALA A 24 5.96 7.55 1.48
N THR A 25 5.75 6.24 1.30
CA THR A 25 4.79 5.46 2.11
C THR A 25 5.20 5.43 3.59
N LEU A 26 6.47 5.12 3.87
CA LEU A 26 6.98 5.10 5.25
C LEU A 26 6.88 6.47 5.93
N PHE A 27 7.19 7.54 5.19
CA PHE A 27 7.06 8.91 5.69
C PHE A 27 5.62 9.22 6.10
N ILE A 28 4.63 8.85 5.30
CA ILE A 28 3.21 9.06 5.65
C ILE A 28 2.81 8.23 6.88
N LEU A 29 3.25 6.98 6.96
CA LEU A 29 2.93 6.08 8.08
C LEU A 29 3.50 6.56 9.44
N GLU A 30 4.53 7.41 9.45
CA GLU A 30 5.05 8.03 10.67
C GLU A 30 4.07 9.07 11.25
N TYR A 31 3.38 9.81 10.38
CA TYR A 31 2.46 10.88 10.79
C TYR A 31 1.00 10.42 10.88
N GLU A 32 0.61 9.47 10.03
CA GLU A 32 -0.68 8.80 10.12
C GLU A 32 -0.49 7.49 10.86
N LYS A 33 -0.75 7.51 12.18
CA LYS A 33 -0.97 6.26 12.92
C LYS A 33 -2.12 5.53 12.23
N GLY A 34 -1.78 4.56 11.41
CA GLY A 34 -2.75 3.64 10.84
C GLY A 34 -3.62 3.08 11.96
N TYR A 35 -4.89 2.83 11.65
CA TYR A 35 -5.81 2.18 12.56
C TYR A 35 -5.89 0.69 12.23
N GLY A 36 -6.29 -0.12 13.21
CA GLY A 36 -6.48 -1.56 13.04
C GLY A 36 -5.29 -2.39 13.53
N ASP A 37 -5.49 -3.71 13.51
CA ASP A 37 -4.46 -4.69 13.86
C ASP A 37 -4.04 -5.41 12.58
N TYR A 38 -2.94 -4.94 11.98
CA TYR A 38 -2.42 -5.53 10.75
C TYR A 38 -2.09 -7.02 10.93
N THR A 39 -1.74 -7.47 12.12
CA THR A 39 -1.45 -8.89 12.38
C THR A 39 -2.71 -9.73 12.21
N GLU A 40 -3.81 -9.30 12.82
CA GLU A 40 -5.11 -9.98 12.72
C GLU A 40 -5.74 -9.84 11.33
N GLU A 41 -5.62 -8.67 10.70
CA GLU A 41 -6.11 -8.44 9.34
C GLU A 41 -5.34 -9.28 8.31
N ARG A 42 -4.01 -9.33 8.42
CA ARG A 42 -3.16 -10.16 7.55
C ARG A 42 -3.52 -11.64 7.67
N LYS A 43 -3.80 -12.13 8.88
CA LYS A 43 -4.31 -13.50 9.08
C LYS A 43 -5.61 -13.70 8.30
N LYS A 44 -6.61 -12.83 8.43
CA LYS A 44 -7.87 -12.98 7.68
C LYS A 44 -7.66 -13.05 6.16
N ILE A 45 -6.70 -12.31 5.61
CA ILE A 45 -6.39 -12.30 4.17
C ILE A 45 -5.70 -13.60 3.72
N PHE A 46 -4.77 -14.13 4.51
CA PHE A 46 -3.84 -15.18 4.06
C PHE A 46 -3.95 -16.53 4.78
N ASP A 47 -4.62 -16.62 5.93
CA ASP A 47 -4.67 -17.81 6.79
C ASP A 47 -5.21 -19.07 6.08
N LYS A 48 -6.05 -18.87 5.06
CA LYS A 48 -6.61 -19.96 4.25
C LYS A 48 -5.91 -20.19 2.92
N LYS A 49 -4.94 -19.36 2.56
CA LYS A 49 -4.24 -19.47 1.27
C LYS A 49 -2.92 -20.19 1.44
N LYS A 50 -2.74 -21.29 0.70
CA LYS A 50 -1.44 -21.93 0.56
C LYS A 50 -0.53 -21.08 -0.32
N LEU A 51 0.76 -21.17 -0.08
CA LEU A 51 1.77 -20.46 -0.87
C LEU A 51 1.64 -20.76 -2.38
N ASP A 52 1.39 -22.01 -2.73
CA ASP A 52 1.23 -22.43 -4.13
C ASP A 52 0.05 -21.75 -4.82
N GLU A 53 -1.04 -21.50 -4.09
CA GLU A 53 -2.22 -20.78 -4.60
C GLU A 53 -1.89 -19.32 -4.87
N ILE A 54 -1.15 -18.67 -3.96
CA ILE A 54 -0.69 -17.29 -4.12
C ILE A 54 0.23 -17.17 -5.36
N VAL A 55 1.17 -18.10 -5.51
CA VAL A 55 2.08 -18.12 -6.67
C VAL A 55 1.32 -18.34 -7.97
N LYS A 56 0.29 -19.20 -7.96
CA LYS A 56 -0.57 -19.44 -9.12
C LYS A 56 -1.35 -18.17 -9.51
N GLU A 57 -1.98 -17.49 -8.55
CA GLU A 57 -2.71 -16.23 -8.80
C GLU A 57 -1.82 -15.15 -9.41
N ILE A 58 -0.58 -15.00 -8.92
CA ILE A 58 0.39 -14.03 -9.47
C ILE A 58 0.72 -14.38 -10.92
N LYS A 59 0.95 -15.66 -11.23
CA LYS A 59 1.25 -16.12 -12.60
C LYS A 59 0.06 -15.93 -13.53
N GLU A 60 -1.16 -16.16 -13.06
CA GLU A 60 -2.39 -15.94 -13.82
C GLU A 60 -2.61 -14.45 -14.12
N LYS A 61 -2.35 -13.56 -13.15
CA LYS A 61 -2.41 -12.10 -13.36
C LYS A 61 -1.36 -11.56 -14.33
N ASN A 62 -0.20 -12.19 -14.38
CA ASN A 62 0.91 -11.80 -15.25
C ASN A 62 0.88 -12.49 -16.62
N LYS A 63 -0.07 -13.41 -16.86
CA LYS A 63 -0.35 -13.89 -18.21
C LYS A 63 -1.08 -12.79 -18.97
N ILE A 64 -0.34 -12.11 -19.84
CA ILE A 64 -0.85 -11.25 -20.91
C ILE A 64 -1.59 -12.12 -21.93
#